data_AF-A0A0N5ACR2-F1
#
_entry.id   AF-A0A0N5ACR2-F1
#
_cell.length_a   1.000
_cell.length_b   1.000
_cell.length_c   1.000
_cell.angle_alpha   90.00
_cell.angle_beta   90.00
_cell.angle_gamma   90.00
#
_symmetry.space_group_name_H-M   'P 1'
#
loop_
_entity.id
_entity.type
_entity.pdbx_description
1 polymer ?
#
loop_
_entity_poly.entity_id
_entity_poly.type
_entity_poly.pdbx_seq_one_letter_code
_entity_poly.pdbx_strand_id
1 'polypeptide(L)'
;LKNRIREIVANRDSLQKQLGTPLLSQLSTEEQELLNSLQVEQQKDLEGQVAEFSKQADVICTKQSVMQAKREDSMKKIRELGSLPMDAKNYESYSLKQLDKKLNEALEQLKKYENVNKRALDQYVQASSQKEELTRRMEEHKAINDLVNVLDHRKYEAIQLTFKQVSKNFKTVFQKLVPDGSGCLIMRTGGNSTENTDIPIVETFTGIGIEVCRTFIII
;
A
#
# COMPACT_ATOMS: atom_id res chain seq x y z
N LEU A 1 -51.34 53.90 2.40
CA LEU A 1 -49.89 54.23 2.45
C LEU A 1 -49.47 55.23 1.37
N LYS A 2 -49.53 54.92 0.06
CA LYS A 2 -49.12 55.85 -1.03
C LYS A 2 -49.85 57.21 -1.03
N ASN A 3 -51.14 57.25 -0.70
CA ASN A 3 -51.90 58.52 -0.61
C ASN A 3 -51.50 59.35 0.62
N ARG A 4 -51.23 58.68 1.75
CA ARG A 4 -50.77 59.34 2.99
C ARG A 4 -49.37 59.94 2.81
N ILE A 5 -48.49 59.23 2.10
CA ILE A 5 -47.16 59.74 1.74
C ILE A 5 -47.28 60.96 0.83
N ARG A 6 -48.17 60.92 -0.17
CA ARG A 6 -48.44 62.10 -1.03
C ARG A 6 -48.98 63.30 -0.27
N GLU A 7 -49.92 63.10 0.65
CA GLU A 7 -50.41 64.16 1.54
C GLU A 7 -49.31 64.76 2.40
N ILE A 8 -48.44 63.92 2.99
CA ILE A 8 -47.33 64.37 3.83
C ILE A 8 -46.29 65.14 3.01
N VAL A 9 -45.99 64.70 1.78
CA VAL A 9 -45.08 65.42 0.87
C VAL A 9 -45.67 66.76 0.44
N ALA A 10 -46.96 66.79 0.07
CA ALA A 10 -47.64 68.04 -0.29
C ALA A 10 -47.70 69.04 0.89
N ASN A 11 -47.93 68.54 2.12
CA ASN A 11 -47.87 69.35 3.33
C ASN A 11 -46.46 69.82 3.67
N ARG A 12 -45.44 68.99 3.45
CA ARG A 12 -44.04 69.40 3.61
C ARG A 12 -43.70 70.52 2.64
N ASP A 13 -44.08 70.39 1.37
CA ASP A 13 -43.79 71.39 0.34
C ASP A 13 -44.55 72.71 0.56
N SER A 14 -45.79 72.64 1.05
CA SER A 14 -46.56 73.83 1.43
C SER A 14 -45.98 74.52 2.67
N LEU A 15 -45.59 73.77 3.70
CA LEU A 15 -44.89 74.28 4.88
C LEU A 15 -43.51 74.87 4.50
N GLN A 16 -42.78 74.25 3.58
CA GLN A 16 -41.47 74.73 3.11
C GLN A 16 -41.61 76.02 2.30
N LYS A 17 -42.69 76.18 1.51
CA LYS A 17 -43.05 77.45 0.87
C LYS A 17 -43.46 78.53 1.87
N GLN A 18 -44.21 78.17 2.91
CA GLN A 18 -44.60 79.10 3.97
C GLN A 18 -43.42 79.51 4.87
N LEU A 19 -42.41 78.67 5.04
CA LEU A 19 -41.16 79.02 5.73
C LEU A 19 -40.28 79.96 4.90
N GLY A 20 -40.25 79.77 3.57
CA GLY A 20 -39.26 80.40 2.68
C GLY A 20 -39.54 81.84 2.22
N THR A 21 -40.76 82.38 2.34
CA THR A 21 -41.09 83.70 1.73
C THR A 21 -41.67 84.78 2.66
N PRO A 22 -42.52 84.50 3.67
CA PRO A 22 -43.11 85.55 4.50
C PRO A 22 -42.47 85.67 5.89
N LEU A 23 -41.91 84.59 6.45
CA LEU A 23 -41.28 84.58 7.78
C LEU A 23 -39.81 85.00 7.69
N LEU A 24 -39.13 84.55 6.64
CA LEU A 24 -37.72 84.83 6.33
C LEU A 24 -37.42 86.33 6.08
N SER A 25 -38.44 87.13 5.77
CA SER A 25 -38.33 88.58 5.56
C SER A 25 -38.69 89.40 6.82
N GLN A 26 -39.24 88.76 7.85
CA GLN A 26 -39.56 89.35 9.16
C GLN A 26 -38.54 89.01 10.24
N LEU A 27 -37.70 88.00 10.02
CA LEU A 27 -36.56 87.71 10.89
C LEU A 27 -35.50 88.80 10.74
N SER A 28 -34.94 89.24 11.87
CA SER A 28 -33.74 90.08 11.88
C SER A 28 -32.61 89.32 11.18
N THR A 29 -31.70 90.03 10.50
CA THR A 29 -30.51 89.43 9.86
C THR A 29 -29.75 88.48 10.80
N GLU A 30 -29.77 88.81 12.09
CA GLU A 30 -29.18 88.04 13.20
C GLU A 30 -29.86 86.67 13.43
N GLU A 31 -31.19 86.59 13.34
CA GLU A 31 -31.94 85.33 13.50
C GLU A 31 -31.74 84.41 12.29
N GLN A 32 -31.56 84.99 11.09
CA GLN A 32 -31.22 84.26 9.87
C GLN A 32 -29.82 83.64 9.94
N GLU A 33 -28.85 84.40 10.45
CA GLU A 33 -27.49 83.93 10.69
C GLU A 33 -27.46 82.81 11.75
N LEU A 34 -28.25 82.95 12.82
CA LEU A 34 -28.38 81.93 13.85
C LEU A 34 -28.94 80.61 13.28
N LEU A 35 -29.99 80.69 12.45
CA LEU A 35 -30.62 79.51 11.86
C LEU A 35 -29.68 78.79 10.87
N ASN A 36 -28.93 79.56 10.07
CA ASN A 36 -27.89 79.01 9.21
C ASN A 36 -26.76 78.35 10.02
N SER A 37 -26.35 78.96 11.14
CA SER A 37 -25.29 78.41 12.00
C SER A 37 -25.70 77.09 12.63
N LEU A 38 -26.95 76.98 13.10
CA LEU A 38 -27.51 75.75 13.66
C LEU A 38 -27.63 74.65 12.60
N GLN A 39 -28.01 75.02 11.37
CA GLN A 39 -28.13 74.08 10.26
C GLN A 39 -26.75 73.54 9.82
N VAL A 40 -25.72 74.39 9.81
CA VAL A 40 -24.33 73.98 9.56
C VAL A 40 -23.81 73.07 10.67
N GLU A 41 -24.14 73.34 11.93
CA GLU A 41 -23.76 72.49 13.06
C GLU A 41 -24.42 71.11 12.96
N GLN A 42 -25.74 71.05 12.72
CA GLN A 42 -26.46 69.78 12.51
C GLN A 42 -25.92 69.00 11.30
N GLN A 43 -25.58 69.68 10.21
CA GLN A 43 -25.00 69.06 9.03
C GLN A 43 -23.63 68.46 9.35
N LYS A 44 -22.80 69.17 10.13
CA LYS A 44 -21.48 68.71 10.57
C LYS A 44 -21.58 67.49 11.49
N ASP A 45 -22.57 67.45 12.39
CA ASP A 45 -22.82 66.29 13.26
C ASP A 45 -23.27 65.06 12.47
N LEU A 46 -24.15 65.25 11.48
CA LEU A 46 -24.58 64.17 10.57
C LEU A 46 -23.42 63.66 9.73
N GLU A 47 -22.57 64.55 9.19
CA GLU A 47 -21.36 64.18 8.47
C GLU A 47 -20.38 63.41 9.36
N GLY A 48 -20.24 63.80 10.63
CA GLY A 48 -19.47 63.07 11.63
C GLY A 48 -19.98 61.64 11.85
N GLN A 49 -21.29 61.48 12.05
CA GLN A 49 -21.91 60.16 12.20
C GLN A 49 -21.75 59.30 10.94
N VAL A 50 -21.93 59.87 9.75
CA VAL A 50 -21.74 59.17 8.47
C VAL A 50 -20.28 58.71 8.32
N ALA A 51 -19.32 59.57 8.65
CA ALA A 51 -17.90 59.22 8.61
C ALA A 51 -17.54 58.09 9.60
N GLU A 52 -18.13 58.10 10.79
CA GLU A 52 -17.93 57.04 11.79
C GLU A 52 -18.55 55.71 11.36
N PHE A 53 -19.78 55.73 10.83
CA PHE A 53 -20.40 54.53 10.26
C PHE A 53 -19.63 53.99 9.05
N SER A 54 -19.09 54.87 8.19
CA SER A 54 -18.23 54.46 7.07
C SER A 54 -16.98 53.72 7.56
N LYS A 55 -16.28 54.26 8.58
CA LYS A 55 -15.11 53.58 9.16
C LYS A 55 -15.48 52.23 9.77
N GLN A 56 -16.60 52.13 10.48
CA GLN A 56 -17.08 50.86 11.02
C GLN A 56 -17.42 49.86 9.91
N ALA A 57 -18.04 50.32 8.82
CA ALA A 57 -18.34 49.49 7.66
C ALA A 57 -17.05 48.96 6.99
N ASP A 58 -16.01 49.79 6.88
CA ASP A 58 -14.71 49.36 6.33
C ASP A 58 -14.03 48.29 7.19
N VAL A 59 -14.09 48.42 8.51
CA VAL A 59 -13.57 47.41 9.46
C VAL A 59 -14.34 46.10 9.35
N ILE A 60 -15.66 46.15 9.22
CA ILE A 60 -16.49 44.95 9.05
C ILE A 60 -16.18 44.30 7.68
N CYS A 61 -16.07 45.09 6.62
CA CYS A 61 -15.78 44.62 5.27
C CYS A 61 -14.42 43.92 5.20
N THR A 62 -13.37 44.52 5.77
CA THR A 62 -12.04 43.91 5.84
C THR A 62 -12.05 42.62 6.68
N LYS A 63 -12.73 42.62 7.84
CA LYS A 63 -12.88 41.40 8.66
C LYS A 63 -13.64 40.30 7.91
N GLN A 64 -14.70 40.65 7.19
CA GLN A 64 -15.45 39.70 6.36
C GLN A 64 -14.58 39.12 5.25
N SER A 65 -13.80 39.95 4.56
CA SER A 65 -12.87 39.51 3.51
C SER A 65 -11.83 38.51 4.05
N VAL A 66 -11.24 38.77 5.23
CA VAL A 66 -10.30 37.84 5.88
C VAL A 66 -10.97 36.51 6.25
N MET A 67 -12.19 36.54 6.79
CA MET A 67 -12.91 35.31 7.16
C MET A 67 -13.31 34.51 5.92
N GLN A 68 -13.68 35.20 4.84
CA GLN A 68 -14.00 34.59 3.56
C GLN A 68 -12.77 33.89 2.96
N ALA A 69 -11.61 34.55 2.95
CA ALA A 69 -10.36 33.94 2.50
C ALA A 69 -9.99 32.67 3.30
N LYS A 70 -10.09 32.73 4.64
CA LYS A 70 -9.87 31.55 5.51
C LYS A 70 -10.83 30.40 5.23
N ARG A 71 -12.09 30.72 4.91
CA ARG A 71 -13.11 29.73 4.54
C ARG A 71 -12.74 29.04 3.23
N GLU A 72 -12.28 29.80 2.24
CA GLU A 72 -11.87 29.28 0.93
C GLU A 72 -10.63 28.39 1.03
N ASP A 73 -9.62 28.80 1.81
CA ASP A 73 -8.44 27.97 2.11
C ASP A 73 -8.82 26.65 2.79
N SER A 74 -9.74 26.71 3.76
CA SER A 74 -10.20 25.51 4.46
C SER A 74 -10.95 24.57 3.52
N MET A 75 -11.82 25.10 2.64
CA MET A 75 -12.49 24.32 1.60
C MET A 75 -11.52 23.74 0.56
N LYS A 76 -10.44 24.45 0.25
CA LYS A 76 -9.39 23.94 -0.66
C LYS A 76 -8.68 22.75 -0.01
N LYS A 77 -8.26 22.87 1.25
CA LYS A 77 -7.66 21.76 2.03
C LYS A 77 -8.59 20.55 2.11
N ILE A 78 -9.89 20.75 2.36
CA ILE A 78 -10.88 19.66 2.39
C ILE A 78 -10.92 18.93 1.03
N ARG A 79 -10.89 19.67 -0.08
CA ARG A 79 -10.85 19.06 -1.42
C ARG A 79 -9.55 18.32 -1.72
N GLU A 80 -8.42 18.84 -1.26
CA GLU A 80 -7.10 18.20 -1.41
C GLU A 80 -6.98 16.89 -0.62
N LEU A 81 -7.66 16.77 0.52
CA LEU A 81 -7.71 15.55 1.33
C LEU A 81 -8.46 14.40 0.63
N GLY A 82 -9.20 14.67 -0.45
CA GLY A 82 -9.86 13.65 -1.27
C GLY A 82 -11.18 13.14 -0.66
N SER A 83 -11.52 11.88 -0.96
CA SER A 83 -12.76 11.27 -0.49
C SER A 83 -12.66 10.85 0.96
N LEU A 84 -13.72 11.15 1.71
CA LEU A 84 -13.81 10.76 3.12
C LEU A 84 -13.99 9.23 3.22
N PRO A 85 -13.11 8.51 3.95
CA PRO A 85 -13.20 7.07 4.10
C PRO A 85 -14.44 6.64 4.90
N MET A 86 -14.90 5.40 4.72
CA MET A 86 -16.11 4.87 5.38
C MET A 86 -16.05 4.92 6.92
N ASP A 87 -14.86 4.80 7.49
CA ASP A 87 -14.63 4.88 8.94
C ASP A 87 -14.94 6.26 9.52
N ALA A 88 -15.06 7.30 8.70
CA ALA A 88 -15.38 8.65 9.17
C ALA A 88 -16.76 8.74 9.84
N LYS A 89 -17.71 7.88 9.47
CA LYS A 89 -19.03 7.80 10.13
C LYS A 89 -18.92 7.51 11.62
N ASN A 90 -17.88 6.79 12.04
CA ASN A 90 -17.67 6.46 13.44
C ASN A 90 -17.30 7.69 14.28
N TYR A 91 -16.87 8.79 13.64
CA TYR A 91 -16.41 10.01 14.30
C TYR A 91 -17.43 11.16 14.25
N GLU A 92 -18.60 10.96 13.60
CA GLU A 92 -19.60 12.01 13.39
C GLU A 92 -20.27 12.49 14.69
N SER A 93 -20.33 11.62 15.71
CA SER A 93 -20.90 11.93 17.03
C SER A 93 -19.94 12.61 18.01
N TYR A 94 -18.66 12.79 17.63
CA TYR A 94 -17.64 13.34 18.53
C TYR A 94 -17.65 14.88 18.53
N SER A 95 -17.41 15.47 19.71
CA SER A 95 -17.16 16.90 19.81
C SER A 95 -15.79 17.27 19.24
N LEU A 96 -15.63 18.53 18.83
CA LEU A 96 -14.39 19.05 18.23
C LEU A 96 -13.16 18.83 19.13
N LYS A 97 -13.32 18.97 20.45
CA LYS A 97 -12.25 18.69 21.44
C LYS A 97 -11.87 17.21 21.51
N GLN A 98 -12.84 16.31 21.42
CA GLN A 98 -12.57 14.87 21.44
C GLN A 98 -11.90 14.42 20.14
N LEU A 99 -12.32 14.99 19.00
CA LEU A 99 -11.71 14.72 17.70
C LEU A 99 -10.24 15.16 17.68
N ASP A 100 -9.93 16.32 18.27
CA ASP A 100 -8.57 16.85 18.36
C ASP A 100 -7.68 15.96 19.26
N LYS A 101 -8.22 15.46 20.38
CA LYS A 101 -7.51 14.48 21.22
C LYS A 101 -7.19 13.19 20.47
N LYS A 102 -8.18 12.61 19.77
CA LYS A 102 -8.02 11.40 18.95
C LYS A 102 -7.02 11.61 17.80
N LEU A 103 -7.05 12.78 17.17
CA LEU A 103 -6.11 13.14 16.10
C LEU A 103 -4.67 13.17 16.64
N ASN A 104 -4.45 13.78 17.79
CA ASN A 104 -3.13 13.82 18.42
C ASN A 104 -2.65 12.42 18.83
N GLU A 105 -3.53 11.60 19.42
CA GLU A 105 -3.22 10.19 19.74
C GLU A 105 -2.82 9.41 18.47
N ALA A 106 -3.54 9.58 17.37
CA ALA A 106 -3.21 8.93 16.09
C ALA A 106 -1.88 9.46 15.51
N LEU A 107 -1.60 10.75 15.60
CA LEU A 107 -0.33 11.35 15.17
C LEU A 107 0.85 10.84 16.01
N GLU A 108 0.69 10.69 17.32
CA GLU A 108 1.72 10.10 18.18
C GLU A 108 1.99 8.63 17.85
N GLN A 109 0.94 7.86 17.58
CA GLN A 109 1.09 6.49 17.11
C GLN A 109 1.79 6.44 15.74
N LEU A 110 1.43 7.33 14.81
CA LEU A 110 2.04 7.40 13.49
C LEU A 110 3.54 7.71 13.57
N LYS A 111 3.97 8.59 14.48
CA LYS A 111 5.40 8.88 14.72
C LYS A 111 6.20 7.64 15.13
N LYS A 112 5.61 6.72 15.89
CA LYS A 112 6.29 5.46 16.27
C LYS A 112 6.60 4.58 15.06
N TYR A 113 5.87 4.76 13.96
CA TYR A 113 6.01 4.00 12.73
C TYR A 113 6.70 4.80 11.61
N GLU A 114 7.40 5.90 11.93
CA GLU A 114 8.08 6.76 10.96
C GLU A 114 9.12 6.00 10.10
N ASN A 115 9.82 5.02 10.69
CA ASN A 115 10.88 4.25 10.04
C ASN A 115 10.43 2.85 9.56
N VAL A 116 9.14 2.64 9.29
CA VAL A 116 8.69 1.35 8.77
C VAL A 116 9.00 1.22 7.28
N ASN A 117 9.52 0.06 6.88
CA ASN A 117 9.74 -0.27 5.48
C ASN A 117 8.40 -0.36 4.73
N LYS A 118 8.05 0.71 4.01
CA LYS A 118 6.81 0.80 3.24
C LYS A 118 6.71 -0.22 2.11
N ARG A 119 7.85 -0.81 1.68
CA ARG A 119 7.93 -1.84 0.65
C ARG A 119 7.96 -3.26 1.22
N ALA A 120 7.87 -3.43 2.53
CA ALA A 120 7.96 -4.75 3.16
C ALA A 120 6.89 -5.71 2.64
N LEU A 121 5.68 -5.21 2.38
CA LEU A 121 4.60 -6.03 1.83
C LEU A 121 4.95 -6.52 0.42
N ASP A 122 5.35 -5.60 -0.47
CA ASP A 122 5.72 -5.96 -1.85
C ASP A 122 6.92 -6.92 -1.87
N GLN A 123 7.93 -6.65 -1.04
CA GLN A 123 9.10 -7.52 -0.87
C GLN A 123 8.70 -8.90 -0.33
N TYR A 124 7.78 -8.97 0.63
CA TYR A 124 7.27 -10.22 1.17
C TYR A 124 6.54 -11.04 0.11
N VAL A 125 5.65 -10.42 -0.67
CA VAL A 125 4.91 -11.11 -1.74
C VAL A 125 5.89 -11.66 -2.78
N GLN A 126 6.88 -10.86 -3.20
CA GLN A 126 7.90 -11.30 -4.15
C GLN A 126 8.74 -12.44 -3.58
N ALA A 127 9.23 -12.30 -2.34
CA ALA A 127 10.06 -13.31 -1.68
C ALA A 127 9.28 -14.62 -1.43
N SER A 128 8.00 -14.52 -1.06
CA SER A 128 7.13 -15.68 -0.86
C SER A 128 6.93 -16.46 -2.14
N SER A 129 6.67 -15.77 -3.27
CA SER A 129 6.54 -16.42 -4.58
C SER A 129 7.84 -17.08 -5.03
N GLN A 130 8.99 -16.41 -4.84
CA GLN A 130 10.30 -17.01 -5.13
C GLN A 130 10.60 -18.23 -4.28
N LYS A 131 10.25 -18.19 -2.99
CA LYS A 131 10.42 -19.34 -2.08
C LYS A 131 9.59 -20.53 -2.54
N GLU A 132 8.34 -20.31 -2.94
CA GLU A 132 7.44 -21.35 -3.42
C GLU A 132 8.00 -22.02 -4.69
N GLU A 133 8.44 -21.23 -5.67
CA GLU A 133 9.04 -21.75 -6.90
C GLU A 133 10.32 -22.57 -6.63
N LEU A 134 11.20 -22.07 -5.75
CA LEU A 134 12.41 -22.81 -5.36
C LEU A 134 12.07 -24.11 -4.62
N THR A 135 11.07 -24.09 -3.74
CA THR A 135 10.63 -25.28 -3.01
C THR A 135 10.11 -26.34 -3.96
N ARG A 136 9.27 -25.94 -4.92
CA ARG A 136 8.77 -26.84 -5.97
C ARG A 136 9.90 -27.46 -6.78
N ARG A 137 10.88 -26.66 -7.23
CA ARG A 137 12.04 -27.17 -7.96
C ARG A 137 12.86 -28.16 -7.13
N MET A 138 13.03 -27.91 -5.82
CA MET A 138 13.73 -28.85 -4.94
C MET A 138 12.98 -30.18 -4.80
N GLU A 139 11.65 -30.16 -4.73
CA GLU A 139 10.83 -31.37 -4.69
C GLU A 139 10.93 -32.17 -6.00
N GLU A 140 10.88 -31.50 -7.16
CA GLU A 140 11.08 -32.12 -8.47
C GLU A 140 12.47 -32.78 -8.57
N HIS A 141 13.53 -32.09 -8.12
CA HIS A 141 14.88 -32.65 -8.08
C HIS A 141 14.99 -33.88 -7.15
N LYS A 142 14.34 -33.86 -5.98
CA LYS A 142 14.31 -35.02 -5.08
C LYS A 142 13.60 -36.21 -5.74
N ALA A 143 12.45 -35.99 -6.37
CA ALA A 143 11.73 -37.04 -7.07
C ALA A 143 12.55 -37.68 -8.20
N ILE A 144 13.36 -36.89 -8.92
CA ILE A 144 14.28 -37.41 -9.95
C ILE A 144 15.36 -38.28 -9.30
N ASN A 145 16.00 -37.82 -8.23
CA ASN A 145 17.04 -38.60 -7.54
C ASN A 145 16.49 -39.91 -6.98
N ASP A 146 15.28 -39.88 -6.39
CA ASP A 146 14.60 -41.07 -5.91
C ASP A 146 14.31 -42.06 -7.05
N LEU A 147 13.87 -41.58 -8.21
CA LEU A 147 13.66 -42.41 -9.39
C LEU A 147 14.97 -43.03 -9.90
N VAL A 148 16.05 -42.26 -9.97
CA VAL A 148 17.38 -42.75 -10.36
C VAL A 148 17.82 -43.89 -9.44
N ASN A 149 17.66 -43.72 -8.12
CA ASN A 149 17.98 -44.75 -7.14
C ASN A 149 17.17 -46.04 -7.36
N VAL A 150 15.86 -45.93 -7.64
CA VAL A 150 15.02 -47.10 -7.95
C VAL A 150 15.47 -47.79 -9.24
N LEU A 151 15.80 -47.02 -10.28
CA LEU A 151 16.27 -47.56 -11.56
C LEU A 151 17.62 -48.27 -11.41
N ASP A 152 18.55 -47.71 -10.65
CA ASP A 152 19.85 -48.34 -10.38
C ASP A 152 19.69 -49.64 -9.58
N HIS A 153 18.79 -49.68 -8.61
CA HIS A 153 18.49 -50.89 -7.86
C HIS A 153 17.91 -51.99 -8.78
N ARG A 154 16.96 -51.64 -9.64
CA ARG A 154 16.38 -52.58 -10.62
C ARG A 154 17.41 -53.07 -11.64
N LYS A 155 18.28 -52.18 -12.12
CA LYS A 155 19.39 -52.51 -13.01
C LYS A 155 20.32 -53.53 -12.35
N TYR A 156 20.67 -53.32 -11.08
CA TYR A 156 21.49 -54.23 -10.30
C TYR A 156 20.86 -55.62 -10.17
N GLU A 157 19.58 -55.67 -9.78
CA GLU A 157 18.84 -56.92 -9.63
C GLU A 157 18.77 -57.71 -10.95
N ALA A 158 18.50 -57.02 -12.07
CA ALA A 158 18.47 -57.63 -13.39
C ALA A 158 19.85 -58.20 -13.80
N ILE A 159 20.94 -57.47 -13.53
CA ILE A 159 22.31 -57.94 -13.78
C ILE A 159 22.62 -59.19 -12.93
N GLN A 160 22.25 -59.18 -11.65
CA GLN A 160 22.47 -60.34 -10.77
C GLN A 160 21.67 -61.57 -11.22
N LEU A 161 20.40 -61.39 -11.59
CA LEU A 161 19.53 -62.47 -12.05
C LEU A 161 20.06 -63.09 -13.35
N THR A 162 20.38 -62.25 -14.33
CA THR A 162 20.94 -62.69 -15.62
C THR A 162 22.29 -63.38 -15.43
N PHE A 163 23.18 -62.83 -14.59
CA PHE A 163 24.46 -63.47 -14.28
C PHE A 163 24.28 -64.85 -13.64
N LYS A 164 23.35 -64.99 -12.69
CA LYS A 164 23.06 -66.28 -12.06
C LYS A 164 22.57 -67.32 -13.07
N GLN A 165 21.72 -66.91 -14.01
CA GLN A 165 21.21 -67.77 -15.06
C GLN A 165 22.32 -68.19 -16.04
N VAL A 166 23.13 -67.23 -16.50
CA VAL A 166 24.26 -67.49 -17.40
C VAL A 166 25.30 -68.38 -16.72
N SER A 167 25.59 -68.16 -15.44
CA SER A 167 26.53 -68.99 -14.66
C SER A 167 26.07 -70.44 -14.55
N LYS A 168 24.78 -70.67 -14.29
CA LYS A 168 24.21 -72.03 -14.24
C LYS A 168 24.29 -72.73 -15.59
N ASN A 169 23.95 -72.02 -16.67
CA ASN A 169 24.01 -72.56 -18.03
C ASN A 169 25.46 -72.85 -18.45
N PHE A 170 26.40 -71.94 -18.16
CA PHE A 170 27.82 -72.11 -18.42
C PHE A 170 28.36 -73.36 -17.74
N LYS A 171 28.10 -73.53 -16.44
CA LYS A 171 28.51 -74.74 -15.69
C LYS A 171 27.99 -76.02 -16.33
N THR A 172 26.71 -76.01 -16.73
CA THR A 172 26.04 -77.17 -17.36
C THR A 172 26.65 -77.51 -18.73
N VAL A 173 26.93 -76.50 -19.55
CA VAL A 173 27.54 -76.68 -20.88
C VAL A 173 29.01 -77.10 -20.74
N PHE A 174 29.76 -76.49 -19.82
CA PHE A 174 31.16 -76.80 -19.57
C PHE A 174 31.35 -78.25 -19.12
N GLN A 175 30.52 -78.74 -18.19
CA GLN A 175 30.58 -80.12 -17.70
C GLN A 175 30.26 -81.15 -18.82
N LYS A 176 29.43 -80.81 -19.80
CA LYS A 176 29.19 -81.66 -20.98
C LYS A 176 30.41 -81.73 -21.92
N LEU A 177 31.19 -80.65 -22.00
CA LEU A 177 32.38 -80.56 -22.85
C LEU A 177 33.62 -81.18 -22.20
N VAL A 178 33.77 -81.02 -20.87
CA VAL A 178 34.89 -81.54 -20.09
C VAL A 178 34.33 -82.24 -18.85
N PRO A 179 34.11 -83.57 -18.89
CA PRO A 179 33.49 -84.32 -17.78
C PRO A 179 34.29 -84.26 -16.47
N ASP A 180 35.63 -84.21 -16.57
CA ASP A 180 36.57 -84.19 -15.43
C ASP A 180 36.98 -82.77 -15.00
N GLY A 181 36.24 -81.75 -15.44
CA GLY A 181 36.50 -80.35 -15.16
C GLY A 181 35.27 -79.61 -14.63
N SER A 182 35.49 -78.55 -13.87
CA SER A 182 34.46 -77.63 -13.40
C SER A 182 34.81 -76.21 -13.84
N GLY A 183 33.85 -75.52 -14.46
CA GLY A 183 33.95 -74.11 -14.84
C GLY A 183 32.94 -73.27 -14.08
N CYS A 184 33.38 -72.13 -13.55
CA CYS A 184 32.54 -71.15 -12.86
C CYS A 184 32.77 -69.75 -13.43
N LEU A 185 31.71 -68.93 -13.44
CA LEU A 185 31.81 -67.50 -13.76
C LEU A 185 31.88 -66.71 -12.46
N ILE A 186 32.73 -65.71 -12.43
CA ILE A 186 32.94 -64.82 -11.28
C ILE A 186 32.75 -63.39 -11.74
N MET A 187 31.90 -62.64 -11.04
CA MET A 187 31.71 -61.22 -11.31
C MET A 187 32.88 -60.43 -10.70
N ARG A 188 33.53 -59.58 -11.49
CA ARG A 188 34.64 -58.73 -11.03
C ARG A 188 34.15 -57.32 -10.77
N THR A 189 34.42 -56.84 -9.57
CA THR A 189 34.23 -55.44 -9.18
C THR A 189 35.57 -54.71 -9.17
N GLY A 190 35.55 -53.46 -9.62
CA GLY A 190 36.71 -52.60 -9.72
C GLY A 190 37.04 -52.11 -8.32
N GLY A 191 38.11 -52.65 -7.74
CA GLY A 191 38.60 -52.26 -6.43
C GLY A 191 39.18 -50.85 -6.45
N ASN A 192 38.32 -49.83 -6.37
CA ASN A 192 38.65 -48.54 -5.78
C ASN A 192 37.59 -48.24 -4.72
N SER A 193 37.62 -49.02 -3.64
CA SER A 193 36.89 -48.74 -2.41
C SER A 193 37.59 -47.61 -1.63
N THR A 194 37.77 -46.45 -2.27
CA THR A 194 38.11 -45.20 -1.57
C THR A 194 36.82 -44.45 -1.30
N GLU A 195 36.24 -44.74 -0.13
CA GLU A 195 35.44 -43.84 0.71
C GLU A 195 34.49 -42.85 0.02
N ASN A 196 33.64 -43.31 -0.90
CA ASN A 196 32.44 -42.57 -1.28
C ASN A 196 31.25 -43.54 -1.34
N THR A 197 30.36 -43.43 -0.35
CA THR A 197 29.16 -44.27 -0.17
C THR A 197 28.06 -44.04 -1.21
N ASP A 198 28.27 -43.15 -2.19
CA ASP A 198 27.24 -42.72 -3.14
C ASP A 198 27.43 -43.27 -4.57
N ILE A 199 28.41 -44.15 -4.81
CA ILE A 199 28.58 -44.75 -6.13
C ILE A 199 27.66 -45.98 -6.24
N PRO A 200 26.70 -46.01 -7.20
CA PRO A 200 25.85 -47.17 -7.39
C PRO A 200 26.69 -48.42 -7.64
N ILE A 201 26.40 -49.51 -6.92
CA ILE A 201 27.18 -50.78 -6.99
C ILE A 201 27.31 -51.28 -8.44
N VAL A 202 26.34 -50.97 -9.31
CA VAL A 202 26.40 -51.31 -10.74
C VAL A 202 27.59 -50.67 -11.47
N GLU A 203 27.98 -49.46 -11.11
CA GLU A 203 29.10 -48.76 -11.75
C GLU A 203 30.46 -49.31 -11.32
N THR A 204 30.50 -50.10 -10.25
CA THR A 204 31.72 -50.79 -9.80
C THR A 204 31.99 -52.07 -10.57
N PHE A 205 31.06 -52.57 -11.40
CA PHE A 205 31.30 -53.79 -12.18
C PHE A 205 32.25 -53.54 -13.36
N THR A 206 33.40 -54.20 -13.33
CA THR A 206 34.42 -54.06 -14.38
C THR A 206 34.37 -55.19 -15.41
N GLY A 207 33.79 -56.34 -15.07
CA GLY A 207 33.62 -57.43 -16.01
C GLY A 207 33.33 -58.80 -15.38
N ILE A 208 33.42 -59.84 -16.20
CA ILE A 208 33.21 -61.24 -15.79
C ILE A 208 34.52 -62.00 -16.00
N GLY A 209 34.98 -62.71 -14.96
CA GLY A 209 36.08 -63.67 -15.03
C GLY A 209 35.57 -65.10 -15.15
N ILE A 210 36.36 -65.97 -15.76
CA ILE A 210 36.10 -67.40 -15.86
C ILE A 210 37.16 -68.13 -15.04
N GLU A 211 36.73 -69.00 -14.13
CA GLU A 211 37.60 -69.89 -13.37
C GLU A 211 37.33 -71.33 -13.79
N VAL A 212 38.39 -72.07 -14.10
CA VAL A 212 38.31 -73.46 -14.54
C VAL A 212 39.24 -74.30 -13.68
N CYS A 213 38.70 -75.38 -13.10
CA CYS A 213 39.47 -76.38 -12.37
C CYS A 213 39.36 -77.73 -13.09
N ARG A 214 40.47 -78.43 -13.24
CA ARG A 214 40.54 -79.78 -13.81
C ARG A 214 41.27 -80.69 -12.85
N THR A 215 40.66 -81.82 -12.51
CA THR A 215 41.32 -82.82 -11.66
C THR A 215 42.29 -83.61 -12.53
N PHE A 216 43.58 -83.34 -12.39
CA PHE A 216 44.61 -84.22 -12.95
C PHE A 216 44.85 -85.36 -11.97
N ILE A 217 44.43 -86.56 -12.34
CA ILE A 217 44.88 -87.78 -11.66
C ILE A 217 46.31 -88.00 -12.13
N ILE A 218 47.28 -87.68 -11.28
CA ILE A 218 48.68 -88.06 -11.50
C ILE A 218 48.76 -89.56 -11.20
N ILE A 219 48.90 -90.38 -12.25
CA ILE A 219 49.26 -91.80 -12.17
C ILE A 219 50.72 -91.92 -12.54
#